data_AF-A0A924AHE7-F1
#
_entry.id   AF-A0A924AHE7-F1
#
_cell.length_a   1.000
_cell.length_b   1.000
_cell.length_c   1.000
_cell.angle_alpha   90.00
_cell.angle_beta   90.00
_cell.angle_gamma   90.00
#
_symmetry.space_group_name_H-M   'P 1'
#
loop_
_entity.id
_entity.type
_entity.pdbx_description
1 polymer ?
#
loop_
_entity_poly.entity_id
_entity_poly.type
_entity_poly.pdbx_seq_one_letter_code
_entity_poly.pdbx_strand_id
1 'polypeptide(L)' 'MGKAFVELLAKDLNAQGGVFCPSPKADMALWNSHPKVYLDVAANG' A
#
# COMPACT_ATOMS: atom_id res chain seq x y z
N MET A 1 19.07 -5.35 -8.10
CA MET A 1 17.65 -5.27 -7.71
C MET A 1 17.00 -4.23 -8.61
N GLY A 2 16.22 -4.67 -9.60
CA GLY A 2 15.68 -3.80 -10.65
C GLY A 2 14.51 -2.95 -10.14
N LYS A 3 14.42 -1.71 -10.60
CA LYS A 3 13.34 -0.78 -10.26
C LYS A 3 12.03 -1.31 -10.87
N ALA A 4 11.06 -1.70 -10.06
CA ALA A 4 9.74 -2.09 -10.54
C ALA A 4 8.98 -0.82 -10.96
N PHE A 5 8.88 -0.57 -12.26
CA PHE A 5 8.13 0.55 -12.79
C PHE A 5 6.65 0.18 -12.89
N VAL A 6 5.79 1.06 -12.37
CA VAL A 6 4.34 0.92 -12.46
C VAL A 6 3.84 2.00 -13.42
N GLU A 7 3.28 1.59 -14.56
CA GLU A 7 2.75 2.50 -15.56
C GLU A 7 1.32 2.92 -15.23
N LEU A 8 1.09 4.23 -15.16
CA LEU A 8 -0.20 4.85 -14.86
C LEU A 8 -0.68 5.65 -16.07
N LEU A 9 -1.95 5.49 -16.42
CA LEU A 9 -2.66 6.30 -17.40
C LEU A 9 -3.37 7.45 -16.68
N ALA A 10 -3.71 8.51 -17.40
CA ALA A 10 -4.42 9.66 -16.84
C ALA A 10 -5.75 9.28 -16.15
N LYS A 11 -6.41 8.20 -16.60
CA LYS A 11 -7.64 7.68 -16.00
C LYS A 11 -7.45 7.04 -14.61
N ASP A 12 -6.20 6.70 -14.25
CA ASP A 12 -5.89 6.06 -12.97
C ASP A 12 -5.53 7.11 -11.89
N LEU A 13 -5.51 8.38 -12.26
CA LEU A 13 -5.26 9.50 -11.36
C LEU A 13 -6.58 9.97 -10.75
N ASN A 14 -6.54 10.33 -9.47
CA ASN A 14 -7.63 11.05 -8.83
C ASN A 14 -7.70 12.51 -9.34
N ALA A 15 -8.72 13.25 -8.92
CA ALA A 15 -8.91 14.64 -9.36
C ALA A 15 -7.73 15.58 -9.03
N GLN A 16 -6.87 15.19 -8.09
CA GLN A 16 -5.68 15.93 -7.66
C GLN A 16 -4.39 15.43 -8.34
N GLY A 17 -4.47 14.49 -9.29
CA GLY A 17 -3.30 13.93 -9.99
C GLY A 17 -2.52 12.90 -9.17
N GLY A 18 -3.08 12.36 -8.09
CA GLY A 18 -2.49 11.32 -7.26
C GLY A 18 -3.04 9.92 -7.55
N VAL A 19 -2.36 8.89 -7.04
CA VAL A 19 -2.81 7.49 -7.08
C VAL A 19 -2.87 6.94 -5.67
N PHE A 20 -3.85 6.08 -5.38
CA PHE A 20 -3.95 5.43 -4.07
C PHE A 20 -2.85 4.37 -3.91
N CYS A 21 -2.21 4.37 -2.75
CA CYS A 21 -1.39 3.26 -2.28
C CYS A 21 -2.21 2.50 -1.23
N PRO A 22 -2.40 1.17 -1.36
CA PRO A 22 -1.87 0.26 -2.37
C PRO A 22 -2.54 0.42 -3.74
N SER A 23 -1.75 0.40 -4.83
CA SER A 23 -2.29 0.48 -6.18
C SER A 23 -2.56 -0.92 -6.73
N PRO A 24 -3.78 -1.22 -7.21
CA PRO A 24 -4.09 -2.50 -7.84
C PRO A 24 -3.23 -2.77 -9.08
N LYS A 25 -2.77 -1.72 -9.77
CA LYS A 25 -1.89 -1.83 -10.95
C LYS A 25 -0.47 -2.26 -10.62
N ALA A 26 -0.06 -2.05 -9.38
CA ALA A 26 1.24 -2.46 -8.90
C ALA A 26 1.22 -3.89 -8.31
N ASP A 27 0.10 -4.61 -8.47
CA ASP A 27 -0.20 -5.89 -7.81
C ASP A 27 0.12 -5.82 -6.30
N MET A 28 -0.04 -4.63 -5.72
CA MET A 28 0.25 -4.38 -4.33
C MET A 28 -0.91 -4.93 -3.52
N ALA A 29 -0.71 -6.10 -2.93
CA ALA A 29 -1.68 -6.68 -2.03
C ALA A 29 -2.04 -5.68 -0.91
N LEU A 30 -3.33 -5.35 -0.83
CA LEU A 30 -3.89 -4.72 0.35
C LEU A 30 -3.65 -5.72 1.50
N TRP A 31 -2.67 -5.45 2.36
CA TRP A 31 -2.42 -6.15 3.63
C TRP A 31 -1.56 -7.44 3.66
N ASN A 32 -0.65 -7.70 2.72
CA ASN A 32 0.16 -8.95 2.79
C ASN A 32 1.62 -8.80 3.26
N SER A 33 2.05 -7.64 3.75
CA SER A 33 3.47 -7.44 4.14
C SER A 33 3.72 -7.24 5.63
N HIS A 34 2.66 -7.12 6.45
CA HIS A 34 2.84 -6.95 7.89
C HIS A 34 2.58 -8.29 8.59
N PRO A 35 3.58 -8.86 9.30
CA PRO A 35 3.34 -9.99 10.20
C PRO A 35 2.20 -9.62 11.15
N LYS A 36 1.37 -10.59 11.51
CA LYS A 36 0.33 -10.39 12.51
C LYS A 36 1.00 -9.98 13.83
N VAL A 37 0.87 -8.70 14.18
CA VAL A 37 1.41 -8.16 15.43
C VAL A 37 0.32 -8.21 16.47
N TYR A 38 0.61 -8.87 17.58
CA TYR A 38 -0.19 -8.79 18.79
C TYR A 38 0.50 -7.79 19.72
N LEU A 39 -0.18 -6.69 20.04
CA LEU A 39 0.24 -5.80 21.12
C LEU A 39 -0.44 -6.30 22.40
N ASP A 40 0.37 -6.64 23.40
CA ASP A 40 -0.14 -6.88 24.76
C ASP A 40 -0.35 -5.53 25.44
N VAL A 41 -1.62 -5.14 25.61
CA VAL A 41 -2.03 -3.87 26.22
C VAL A 41 -2.45 -4.14 27.67
N ALA A 42 -1.55 -4.71 28.46
CA ALA A 42 -1.61 -4.72 29.93
C ALA A 42 -0.22 -5.11 30.49
N ALA A 43 0.40 -4.31 31.36
CA ALA A 43 0.06 -4.45 32.78
C ALA A 43 -0.19 -3.13 33.55
N ASN A 44 0.42 -1.99 33.16
CA ASN A 44 0.49 -0.82 34.07
C ASN A 44 0.07 0.56 33.52
N GLY A 45 -0.39 0.70 32.27
CA GLY A 45 -0.94 1.96 31.75
C GLY A 45 0.08 3.05 31.44
#